data_AF-A0A7X9XJV9-F1
#
_entry.id   AF-A0A7X9XJV9-F1
#
_cell.length_a   1.000
_cell.length_b   1.000
_cell.length_c   1.000
_cell.angle_alpha   90.00
_cell.angle_beta   90.00
_cell.angle_gamma   90.00
#
_symmetry.space_group_name_H-M   'P 1'
#
loop_
_entity.id
_entity.type
_entity.pdbx_description
1 polymer ?
#
loop_
_entity_poly.entity_id
_entity_poly.type
_entity_poly.pdbx_seq_one_letter_code
_entity_poly.pdbx_strand_id
1 'polypeptide(L)'
;MEKKLLPEEIVQIRMDLTNKASAVRRRAAKNIRKYNLVELGEELYLSYLHERKDKRTWETQMEMINALGKIRYTAVLPYLEEIIEKNKRLDAITSSAALAYIRITR
;
A
#
# COMPACT_ATOMS: atom_id res chain seq x y z
N MET A 1 23.23 10.20 2.05
CA MET A 1 23.34 8.72 2.04
C MET A 1 21.95 8.15 2.24
N GLU A 2 21.42 7.36 1.30
CA GLU A 2 20.20 6.60 1.55
C GLU A 2 20.49 5.56 2.64
N LYS A 3 19.69 5.57 3.73
CA LYS A 3 19.81 4.55 4.78
C LYS A 3 19.47 3.20 4.13
N LYS A 4 20.45 2.30 4.04
CA LYS A 4 20.23 0.90 3.71
C LYS A 4 19.65 0.20 4.94
N LEU A 5 18.49 -0.43 4.78
CA LEU A 5 17.89 -1.22 5.86
C LEU A 5 18.68 -2.51 6.06
N LEU A 6 18.77 -2.95 7.31
CA LEU A 6 19.27 -4.27 7.65
C LEU A 6 18.21 -5.33 7.30
N PRO A 7 18.61 -6.59 7.00
CA PRO A 7 17.67 -7.67 6.70
C PRO A 7 16.61 -7.87 7.79
N GLU A 8 16.99 -7.72 9.06
CA GLU A 8 16.10 -7.86 10.21
C GLU A 8 15.03 -6.76 10.24
N GLU A 9 15.36 -5.55 9.79
CA GLU A 9 14.40 -4.45 9.68
C GLU A 9 13.34 -4.76 8.59
N ILE A 10 13.74 -5.37 7.47
CA ILE A 10 12.82 -5.79 6.41
C ILE A 10 11.90 -6.91 6.90
N VAL A 11 12.44 -7.89 7.63
CA VAL A 11 11.63 -8.96 8.25
C VAL A 11 10.61 -8.37 9.22
N GLN A 12 10.99 -7.41 10.04
CA GLN A 12 10.06 -6.75 10.95
C GLN A 12 8.98 -5.97 10.20
N ILE A 13 9.31 -5.27 9.12
CA ILE A 13 8.32 -4.59 8.27
C ILE A 13 7.31 -5.60 7.70
N ARG A 14 7.78 -6.77 7.24
CA ARG A 14 6.91 -7.85 6.75
C ARG A 14 5.97 -8.34 7.84
N MET A 15 6.47 -8.58 9.05
CA MET A 15 5.64 -9.00 10.19
C MET A 15 4.61 -7.95 10.60
N ASP A 16 4.98 -6.68 10.54
CA ASP A 16 4.10 -5.56 10.89
C ASP A 16 2.89 -5.45 9.92
N LEU A 17 3.00 -5.95 8.67
CA LEU A 17 1.88 -5.98 7.72
C LEU A 17 0.73 -6.90 8.14
N THR A 18 0.98 -7.90 8.98
CA THR A 18 -0.04 -8.82 9.50
C THR A 18 -0.43 -8.51 10.94
N ASN A 19 0.05 -7.40 11.50
CA ASN A 19 -0.26 -7.00 12.87
C ASN A 19 -1.77 -6.74 13.04
N LYS A 20 -2.33 -7.02 14.22
CA LYS A 20 -3.76 -6.76 14.53
C LYS A 20 -4.11 -5.26 14.46
N ALA A 21 -3.18 -4.38 14.82
CA ALA A 21 -3.40 -2.94 14.84
C ALA A 21 -3.19 -2.31 13.45
N SER A 22 -4.24 -1.67 12.91
CA SER A 22 -4.18 -0.97 11.61
C SER A 22 -3.10 0.11 11.57
N ALA A 23 -2.83 0.80 12.68
CA ALA A 23 -1.76 1.79 12.78
C ALA A 23 -0.35 1.19 12.55
N VAL A 24 -0.12 -0.06 12.99
CA VAL A 24 1.15 -0.76 12.77
C VAL A 24 1.29 -1.14 11.30
N ARG A 25 0.23 -1.68 10.68
CA ARG A 25 0.20 -1.99 9.25
C ARG A 25 0.42 -0.75 8.39
N ARG A 26 -0.18 0.38 8.76
CA ARG A 26 0.02 1.69 8.11
C ARG A 26 1.49 2.13 8.18
N ARG A 27 2.16 1.95 9.33
CA ARG A 27 3.58 2.26 9.48
C ARG A 27 4.45 1.36 8.61
N ALA A 28 4.13 0.06 8.51
CA ALA A 28 4.83 -0.85 7.61
C ALA A 28 4.71 -0.41 6.15
N ALA A 29 3.49 -0.06 5.69
CA ALA A 29 3.27 0.47 4.35
C ALA A 29 4.06 1.77 4.09
N LYS A 30 4.12 2.70 5.06
CA LYS A 30 4.96 3.91 4.97
C LYS A 30 6.43 3.56 4.77
N ASN A 31 6.94 2.57 5.51
CA ASN A 31 8.32 2.14 5.39
C ASN A 31 8.59 1.50 4.02
N ILE A 32 7.69 0.64 3.53
CA ILE A 32 7.79 0.06 2.18
C ILE A 32 7.88 1.16 1.13
N ARG A 33 7.01 2.17 1.21
CA ARG A 33 7.03 3.33 0.31
C ARG A 33 8.33 4.13 0.41
N LYS A 34 8.77 4.41 1.64
CA LYS A 34 9.95 5.24 1.94
C LYS A 34 11.24 4.60 1.43
N TYR A 35 11.38 3.28 1.62
CA TYR A 35 12.58 2.53 1.30
C TYR A 35 12.47 1.74 -0.02
N ASN A 36 11.37 1.93 -0.76
CA ASN A 36 11.10 1.30 -2.05
C ASN A 36 11.27 -0.23 -2.02
N LEU A 37 10.69 -0.89 -1.01
CA LEU A 37 10.85 -2.33 -0.78
C LEU A 37 9.98 -3.16 -1.73
N VAL A 38 10.44 -3.31 -2.98
CA VAL A 38 9.73 -4.05 -4.04
C VAL A 38 9.46 -5.51 -3.64
N GLU A 39 10.38 -6.12 -2.91
CA GLU A 39 10.30 -7.50 -2.43
C GLU A 39 9.13 -7.80 -1.48
N LEU A 40 8.49 -6.77 -0.91
CA LEU A 40 7.34 -6.90 -0.01
C LEU A 40 5.99 -6.60 -0.70
N GLY A 41 5.98 -6.54 -2.03
CA GLY A 41 4.78 -6.15 -2.80
C GLY A 41 3.60 -7.09 -2.61
N GLU A 42 3.83 -8.40 -2.59
CA GLU A 42 2.78 -9.40 -2.38
C GLU A 42 2.20 -9.33 -0.97
N GLU A 43 3.04 -9.28 0.06
CA GLU A 43 2.56 -9.19 1.45
C GLU A 43 1.81 -7.88 1.70
N LEU A 44 2.28 -6.77 1.13
CA LEU A 44 1.59 -5.49 1.22
C LEU A 44 0.22 -5.57 0.54
N TYR A 45 0.13 -6.23 -0.61
CA TYR A 45 -1.12 -6.40 -1.32
C TYR A 45 -2.11 -7.28 -0.57
N LEU A 46 -1.66 -8.41 -0.01
CA LEU A 46 -2.49 -9.26 0.85
C LEU A 46 -2.99 -8.50 2.10
N SER A 47 -2.12 -7.68 2.71
CA SER A 47 -2.49 -6.82 3.82
C SER A 47 -3.56 -5.79 3.41
N TYR A 48 -3.43 -5.19 2.23
CA TYR A 48 -4.45 -4.30 1.66
C TYR A 48 -5.79 -5.00 1.43
N LEU A 49 -5.80 -6.22 0.89
CA LEU A 49 -7.03 -7.00 0.69
C LEU A 49 -7.74 -7.33 2.00
N HIS A 50 -6.99 -7.49 3.08
CA HIS A 50 -7.55 -7.58 4.41
C HIS A 50 -8.11 -6.22 4.88
N GLU A 51 -7.32 -5.16 4.77
CA GLU A 51 -7.65 -3.81 5.25
C GLU A 51 -8.92 -3.25 4.59
N ARG A 52 -9.10 -3.46 3.28
CA ARG A 52 -10.22 -2.91 2.50
C ARG A 52 -11.60 -3.37 2.95
N LYS A 53 -11.67 -4.42 3.78
CA LYS A 53 -12.93 -4.93 4.35
C LYS A 53 -13.47 -4.00 5.44
N ASP A 54 -12.61 -3.23 6.12
CA ASP A 54 -13.02 -2.26 7.14
C ASP A 54 -13.05 -0.83 6.56
N LYS A 55 -14.24 -0.25 6.43
CA LYS A 55 -14.42 1.12 5.90
C LYS A 55 -13.81 2.20 6.79
N ARG A 56 -13.55 1.91 8.07
CA ARG A 56 -13.04 2.89 9.05
C ARG A 56 -11.54 3.12 8.91
N THR A 57 -10.83 2.29 8.14
CA THR A 57 -9.36 2.32 8.04
C THR A 57 -8.87 2.96 6.73
N TRP A 58 -9.63 3.91 6.21
CA TRP A 58 -9.39 4.54 4.91
C TRP A 58 -8.00 5.15 4.78
N GLU A 59 -7.41 5.74 5.83
CA GLU A 59 -6.05 6.28 5.74
C GLU A 59 -4.99 5.17 5.65
N THR A 60 -5.26 4.00 6.24
CA THR A 60 -4.38 2.83 6.11
C THR A 60 -4.47 2.27 4.69
N GLN A 61 -5.68 2.15 4.14
CA GLN A 61 -5.89 1.71 2.75
C GLN A 61 -5.19 2.64 1.76
N MET A 62 -5.33 3.96 1.91
CA MET A 62 -4.64 4.94 1.08
C MET A 62 -3.13 4.79 1.14
N GLU A 63 -2.56 4.62 2.33
CA GLU A 63 -1.12 4.49 2.49
C GLU A 63 -0.60 3.21 1.81
N MET A 64 -1.32 2.09 1.94
CA MET A 64 -1.01 0.84 1.25
C MET A 64 -1.08 0.98 -0.27
N ILE A 65 -2.14 1.59 -0.81
CA ILE A 65 -2.27 1.87 -2.25
C ILE A 65 -1.11 2.74 -2.75
N ASN A 66 -0.76 3.80 -2.01
CA ASN A 66 0.34 4.67 -2.36
C ASN A 66 1.69 3.94 -2.35
N ALA A 67 1.90 3.03 -1.39
CA ALA A 67 3.07 2.18 -1.32
C ALA A 67 3.14 1.22 -2.52
N LEU A 68 2.05 0.50 -2.84
CA LEU A 68 1.93 -0.39 -3.99
C LEU A 68 2.23 0.32 -5.32
N GLY A 69 1.67 1.53 -5.50
CA GLY A 69 1.97 2.37 -6.66
C GLY A 69 3.42 2.84 -6.72
N LYS A 70 4.05 3.14 -5.58
CA LYS A 70 5.46 3.57 -5.54
C LYS A 70 6.42 2.44 -5.91
N ILE A 71 6.16 1.22 -5.44
CA ILE A 71 6.97 0.03 -5.77
C ILE A 71 6.55 -0.61 -7.11
N ARG A 72 5.60 0.01 -7.84
CA ARG A 72 5.10 -0.44 -9.15
C ARG A 72 4.56 -1.88 -9.15
N TYR A 73 3.88 -2.31 -8.08
CA TYR A 73 3.36 -3.67 -7.99
C TYR A 73 2.12 -3.85 -8.88
N THR A 74 2.23 -4.60 -9.96
CA THR A 74 1.21 -4.65 -11.04
C THR A 74 -0.04 -5.44 -10.70
N ALA A 75 0.03 -6.44 -9.81
CA ALA A 75 -1.14 -7.28 -9.51
C ALA A 75 -2.28 -6.53 -8.80
N VAL A 76 -2.04 -5.31 -8.31
CA VAL A 76 -3.08 -4.43 -7.74
C VAL A 76 -3.94 -3.75 -8.81
N LEU A 77 -3.50 -3.69 -10.08
CA LEU A 77 -4.13 -2.89 -11.15
C LEU A 77 -5.64 -3.11 -11.29
N PRO A 78 -6.17 -4.35 -11.33
CA PRO A 78 -7.61 -4.56 -11.47
C PRO A 78 -8.43 -3.92 -10.34
N TYR A 79 -7.89 -3.85 -9.13
CA TYR A 79 -8.56 -3.18 -8.02
C TYR A 79 -8.43 -1.66 -8.06
N LEU A 80 -7.33 -1.13 -8.59
CA LEU A 80 -7.21 0.31 -8.78
C LEU A 80 -8.23 0.78 -9.81
N GLU A 81 -8.38 0.05 -10.92
CA GLU A 81 -9.38 0.30 -11.95
C GLU A 81 -10.80 0.28 -11.37
N GLU A 82 -11.16 -0.76 -10.60
CA GLU A 82 -12.47 -0.87 -9.92
C GLU A 82 -12.78 0.37 -9.04
N ILE A 83 -11.78 0.88 -8.33
CA ILE A 83 -11.93 2.07 -7.48
C ILE A 83 -12.10 3.33 -8.33
N ILE A 84 -11.28 3.49 -9.36
CA ILE A 84 -11.27 4.66 -10.24
C ILE A 84 -12.60 4.75 -11.00
N GLU A 85 -13.11 3.64 -11.53
CA GLU A 85 -14.39 3.59 -12.25
C GLU A 85 -15.57 4.02 -11.37
N LYS A 86 -15.57 3.64 -10.08
CA LYS A 86 -16.60 4.08 -9.13
C LYS A 86 -16.57 5.58 -8.87
N ASN A 87 -15.43 6.24 -9.10
CA ASN A 87 -15.21 7.67 -9.06
C ASN A 87 -15.99 8.40 -7.95
N LYS A 88 -15.82 7.97 -6.70
CA LYS A 88 -16.57 8.54 -5.58
C LYS A 88 -16.14 9.97 -5.35
N ARG A 89 -17.12 10.89 -5.29
CA ARG A 89 -16.86 12.32 -5.10
C ARG A 89 -16.14 12.58 -3.78
N LEU A 90 -15.04 13.34 -3.85
CA LEU A 90 -14.19 13.73 -2.70
C LEU A 90 -13.63 12.53 -1.91
N ASP A 91 -13.44 11.38 -2.56
CA ASP A 91 -12.93 10.17 -1.92
C ASP A 91 -11.40 10.06 -2.04
N ALA A 92 -10.71 10.07 -0.90
CA ALA A 92 -9.26 10.09 -0.85
C ALA A 92 -8.61 8.76 -1.30
N ILE A 93 -9.34 7.64 -1.17
CA ILE A 93 -8.93 6.34 -1.72
C ILE A 93 -8.93 6.38 -3.24
N THR A 94 -9.97 6.95 -3.86
CA THR A 94 -10.07 7.15 -5.32
C THR A 94 -8.88 7.97 -5.86
N SER A 95 -8.56 9.10 -5.22
CA SER A 95 -7.40 9.91 -5.59
C SER A 95 -6.07 9.14 -5.48
N SER A 96 -5.91 8.35 -4.41
CA SER A 96 -4.70 7.52 -4.22
C SER A 96 -4.60 6.40 -5.25
N ALA A 97 -5.72 5.78 -5.62
CA ALA A 97 -5.78 4.72 -6.62
C ALA A 97 -5.40 5.23 -8.01
N ALA A 98 -5.93 6.40 -8.42
CA ALA A 98 -5.57 7.03 -9.68
C ALA A 98 -4.06 7.34 -9.77
N LEU A 99 -3.47 7.89 -8.70
CA LEU A 99 -2.04 8.16 -8.65
C LEU A 99 -1.20 6.87 -8.71
N ALA A 100 -1.60 5.84 -7.97
CA ALA A 100 -0.92 4.54 -7.99
C ALA A 100 -0.99 3.90 -9.38
N TYR A 101 -2.16 3.95 -10.04
CA TYR A 101 -2.36 3.43 -11.38
C TYR A 101 -1.42 4.10 -12.39
N ILE A 102 -1.32 5.43 -12.36
CA ILE A 102 -0.41 6.20 -13.23
C ILE A 102 1.05 5.82 -12.99
N ARG A 103 1.46 5.64 -11.72
CA ARG A 103 2.85 5.23 -11.39
C ARG A 103 3.22 3.85 -11.90
N ILE A 104 2.26 2.94 -11.96
CA ILE A 104 2.47 1.57 -12.44
C ILE A 104 2.49 1.54 -13.97
N THR A 105 1.60 2.28 -14.62
CA THR A 105 1.36 2.19 -16.08
C THR A 105 2.16 3.18 -16.92
N ARG A 106 2.88 4.12 -16.31
CA ARG A 106 3.80 5.06 -16.97
C ARG A 106 5.25 4.87 -16.52
#